data_AF-A0A949QBG5-F1
#
_entry.id   AF-A0A949QBG5-F1
#
_cell.length_a   1.000
_cell.length_b   1.000
_cell.length_c   1.000
_cell.angle_alpha   90.00
_cell.angle_beta   90.00
_cell.angle_gamma   90.00
#
_symmetry.space_group_name_H-M   'P 1'
#
loop_
_entity.id
_entity.type
_entity.pdbx_description
1 polymer ?
#
loop_
_entity_poly.entity_id
_entity_poly.type
_entity_poly.pdbx_seq_one_letter_code
_entity_poly.pdbx_strand_id
1 'polypeptide(L)' 'MHLKDIPQVVQLSIPEKILLVEELWESIYAAEVDVAIPHDHISELENRLARHRSHPDDLLSFEDLCKRIESRK' A
#
# COMPACT_ATOMS: atom_id res chain seq x y z
N MET A 1 19.47 11.49 -3.37
CA MET A 1 19.54 12.14 -2.05
C MET A 1 19.55 11.03 -1.02
N HIS A 2 20.60 10.90 -0.20
CA HIS A 2 20.61 9.90 0.87
C HIS A 2 20.20 10.57 2.19
N LEU A 3 19.59 9.81 3.11
CA LEU A 3 19.18 10.33 4.43
C LEU A 3 20.34 10.98 5.19
N LYS A 4 21.54 10.42 5.07
CA LYS A 4 22.77 10.97 5.67
C LYS A 4 23.16 12.36 5.14
N ASP A 5 22.66 12.72 3.95
CA ASP A 5 22.89 14.02 3.33
C ASP A 5 21.89 15.08 3.84
N ILE A 6 20.92 14.71 4.71
CA ILE A 6 19.90 15.59 5.28
C ILE A 6 19.99 15.54 6.81
N PRO A 7 20.88 16.33 7.43
CA PRO A 7 21.13 16.28 8.88
C PRO A 7 19.86 16.44 9.73
N GLN A 8 18.91 17.25 9.28
CA GLN A 8 17.64 17.51 9.95
C GLN A 8 16.80 16.23 10.07
N VAL A 9 16.77 15.40 9.02
CA VAL A 9 16.01 14.13 9.03
C VAL A 9 16.70 13.09 9.92
N VAL A 10 18.03 13.10 9.98
CA VAL A 10 18.78 12.19 10.86
C VAL A 10 18.46 12.44 12.33
N GLN A 11 18.30 13.71 12.73
CA GLN A 11 18.02 14.15 14.09
C GLN A 11 16.61 13.80 14.60
N LEU A 12 15.67 13.52 13.69
CA LEU A 12 14.31 13.15 14.08
C LEU A 12 14.26 11.81 14.84
N SER A 13 13.43 11.76 15.86
CA SER A 13 13.01 10.51 16.50
C SER A 13 12.24 9.62 15.51
N ILE A 14 12.05 8.34 15.85
CA ILE A 14 11.30 7.41 14.99
C ILE A 14 9.85 7.89 14.74
N PRO A 15 9.08 8.35 15.75
CA PRO A 15 7.75 8.90 15.52
C PRO A 15 7.75 10.11 14.57
N GLU A 16 8.69 11.04 14.73
CA GLU A 16 8.80 12.21 13.85
C GLU A 16 9.18 11.82 12.41
N LYS A 17 10.03 10.81 12.23
CA LYS A 17 10.33 10.25 10.90
C LYS A 17 9.09 9.66 10.23
N ILE A 18 8.24 8.97 11.00
CA ILE A 18 6.99 8.42 10.48
C ILE A 18 6.06 9.54 10.03
N LEU A 19 5.87 10.57 10.86
CA LEU A 19 5.05 11.74 10.52
C LEU A 19 5.59 12.47 9.28
N LEU A 20 6.90 12.65 9.17
CA LEU A 20 7.50 13.26 7.99
C LEU A 20 7.25 12.42 6.73
N VAL A 21 7.33 11.09 6.81
CA VAL A 21 7.02 10.22 5.67
C VAL A 21 5.56 10.35 5.25
N GLU A 22 4.64 10.45 6.21
CA GLU A 22 3.22 10.67 5.95
C GLU A 22 2.99 12.01 5.24
N GLU A 23 3.54 13.11 5.75
CA GLU A 23 3.44 14.44 5.15
C GLU A 23 4.03 14.49 3.73
N LEU A 24 5.18 13.84 3.51
CA LEU A 24 5.78 13.71 2.19
C LEU A 24 4.86 12.92 1.24
N TRP A 25 4.23 11.85 1.73
CA TRP A 25 3.31 11.05 0.93
C TRP A 25 2.05 11.85 0.54
N GLU A 26 1.48 12.60 1.48
CA GLU A 26 0.37 13.52 1.21
C GLU A 26 0.74 14.56 0.15
N SER A 27 1.96 15.11 0.20
CA SER A 27 2.43 16.10 -0.77
C SER A 27 2.53 15.53 -2.20
N ILE A 28 2.93 14.25 -2.33
CA ILE A 28 3.01 13.55 -3.62
C ILE A 28 1.61 13.28 -4.15
N TYR A 29 0.70 12.82 -3.28
CA TYR A 29 -0.69 12.56 -3.65
C TYR A 29 -1.40 13.85 -4.12
N ALA A 30 -1.20 14.95 -3.40
CA ALA A 30 -1.77 16.26 -3.73
C ALA A 30 -1.22 16.87 -5.02
N ALA A 31 -0.02 16.45 -5.46
CA ALA A 31 0.59 16.93 -6.69
C ALA A 31 -0.07 16.36 -7.97
N GLU A 32 -1.12 15.52 -7.85
CA GLU A 32 -1.86 14.88 -8.96
C GLU A 32 -0.91 14.33 -10.04
N VAL A 33 0.19 13.72 -9.61
CA VAL A 33 1.16 13.14 -10.54
C VAL A 33 0.48 11.95 -11.20
N ASP A 34 0.19 12.08 -12.50
CA ASP A 34 -0.34 10.99 -13.32
C ASP A 34 0.75 9.94 -13.53
N VAL A 35 0.92 9.08 -12.51
CA VAL A 35 1.79 7.93 -12.60
C VAL A 35 1.03 6.85 -13.37
N ALA A 36 1.32 6.76 -14.66
CA ALA A 36 0.76 5.74 -15.51
C ALA A 36 1.01 4.35 -14.92
N ILE A 37 -0.07 3.62 -14.65
CA ILE A 37 0.02 2.24 -14.15
C ILE A 37 0.56 1.37 -15.30
N PRO A 38 1.66 0.63 -15.09
CA PRO A 38 2.20 -0.25 -16.13
C PRO A 38 1.17 -1.26 -16.60
N HIS A 39 1.14 -1.54 -17.91
CA HIS A 39 0.17 -2.46 -18.48
C HIS A 39 0.22 -3.85 -17.84
N ASP A 40 1.43 -4.35 -17.55
CA ASP A 40 1.62 -5.65 -16.90
C ASP A 40 0.93 -5.75 -15.54
N HIS A 41 0.89 -4.66 -14.77
CA HIS A 41 0.20 -4.63 -13.48
C HIS A 41 -1.32 -4.70 -13.68
N ILE A 42 -1.84 -4.00 -14.69
CA ILE A 42 -3.26 -4.05 -15.03
C ILE A 42 -3.63 -5.46 -15.49
N SER A 43 -2.85 -6.06 -16.39
CA SER A 43 -3.08 -7.42 -16.90
C SER A 43 -3.10 -8.46 -15.78
N GLU A 44 -2.19 -8.37 -14.81
CA GLU A 44 -2.20 -9.28 -13.65
C GLU A 44 -3.46 -9.08 -12.78
N LEU A 45 -3.89 -7.84 -12.56
CA LEU A 45 -5.13 -7.58 -11.82
C LEU A 45 -6.36 -8.15 -12.55
N GLU A 46 -6.43 -7.99 -13.88
CA GLU A 46 -7.48 -8.57 -14.71
C GLU A 46 -7.49 -10.10 -14.65
N ASN A 47 -6.31 -10.73 -14.71
CA ASN A 47 -6.16 -12.18 -14.57
C ASN A 47 -6.67 -12.68 -13.22
N ARG A 48 -6.28 -12.01 -12.13
CA ARG A 48 -6.71 -12.36 -10.77
C ARG A 48 -8.22 -12.18 -10.60
N LEU A 49 -8.79 -11.13 -11.19
CA LEU A 49 -10.22 -10.87 -11.16
C LEU A 49 -11.00 -11.93 -11.95
N ALA A 50 -10.51 -12.32 -13.14
CA ALA A 50 -11.11 -13.39 -13.94
C ALA A 50 -11.07 -14.73 -13.19
N ARG A 51 -9.95 -15.05 -12.55
CA ARG A 51 -9.82 -16.26 -11.72
C ARG A 51 -10.84 -16.26 -10.58
N HIS A 52 -10.95 -15.17 -9.83
CA HIS A 52 -11.95 -15.05 -8.76
C HIS A 52 -13.40 -15.18 -9.29
N ARG A 53 -13.72 -14.59 -10.44
CA ARG A 53 -15.06 -14.74 -11.05
C ARG A 53 -15.37 -16.20 -11.43
N SER A 54 -14.37 -16.95 -11.88
CA SER A 54 -14.52 -18.38 -12.20
C SER A 54 -14.54 -19.30 -10.98
N HIS A 55 -13.93 -18.87 -9.87
CA HIS A 55 -13.82 -19.63 -8.61
C HIS A 55 -14.04 -18.68 -7.43
N PRO A 56 -15.30 -18.27 -7.16
CA PRO A 56 -15.60 -17.26 -6.15
C PRO A 56 -15.29 -17.71 -4.72
N ASP A 57 -15.24 -19.02 -4.47
CA ASP A 57 -15.00 -19.58 -3.14
C ASP A 57 -13.51 -19.79 -2.81
N ASP A 58 -12.61 -19.52 -3.77
CA ASP A 58 -11.15 -19.70 -3.57
C ASP A 58 -10.52 -18.63 -2.66
N LEU A 59 -11.20 -17.49 -2.50
CA LEU A 59 -10.72 -16.37 -1.71
C LEU A 59 -11.69 -16.03 -0.59
N LEU A 60 -11.14 -15.56 0.53
CA LEU A 60 -11.95 -15.02 1.61
C LEU A 60 -12.31 -13.58 1.29
N SER A 61 -13.54 -13.17 1.64
CA SER A 61 -13.82 -11.75 1.79
C SER A 61 -12.98 -11.19 2.95
N PHE A 62 -12.79 -9.87 2.97
CA PHE A 62 -12.10 -9.21 4.07
C PHE A 62 -12.80 -9.47 5.41
N GLU A 63 -14.13 -9.50 5.42
CA GLU A 63 -14.92 -9.83 6.60
C GLU A 63 -14.66 -11.27 7.07
N ASP A 64 -14.62 -12.25 6.15
CA ASP A 64 -14.34 -13.65 6.48
C ASP A 64 -12.92 -13.84 7.02
N LEU A 65 -11.96 -13.10 6.46
CA LEU A 65 -10.59 -13.07 6.97
C LEU A 65 -10.54 -12.56 8.41
N CYS A 66 -11.20 -11.43 8.71
CA CYS A 66 -11.27 -10.86 10.05
C CYS A 66 -11.90 -11.85 11.05
N LYS A 67 -13.07 -12.41 10.71
CA LYS A 67 -13.75 -13.42 11.53
C LYS A 67 -12.85 -14.62 11.85
N ARG A 68 -12.07 -15.09 10.85
CA ARG A 68 -11.15 -16.21 11.01
C ARG A 68 -9.95 -15.90 11.90
N ILE A 69 -9.47 -14.65 11.89
CA ILE A 69 -8.37 -14.23 12.78
C ILE A 69 -8.88 -14.11 14.22
N GLU A 70 -10.08 -13.55 14.40
CA GLU A 70 -10.69 -13.36 15.72
C GLU A 70 -11.04 -14.69 16.39
N SER A 71 -11.50 -15.68 15.64
CA SER A 71 -11.82 -17.01 16.18
C SER A 71 -10.61 -17.83 16.64
N ARG A 72 -9.38 -17.34 16.41
CA ARG A 72 -8.12 -17.95 16.89
C ARG A 72 -7.64 -17.36 18.22
N LYS A 73 -8.30 -16.32 18.74
CA LYS A 73 -8.03 -15.74 20.06
C LYS A 73 -8.80 -16.50 21.13
#